data_AF-A0AAC8TA83-F1
#
_entry.id   AF-A0AAC8TA83-F1
#
_cell.length_a   1.000
_cell.length_b   1.000
_cell.length_c   1.000
_cell.angle_alpha   90.00
_cell.angle_beta   90.00
_cell.angle_gamma   90.00
#
_symmetry.space_group_name_H-M   'P 1'
#
loop_
_entity.id
_entity.type
_entity.pdbx_description
1 polymer ?
#
loop_
_entity_poly.entity_id
_entity_poly.type
_entity_poly.pdbx_seq_one_letter_code
_entity_poly.pdbx_strand_id
1 'polypeptide(L)'
;MKAVDLQLFDEAGGHKLCAASFTVSEEASGRESHPPGYNLWPHTPRGRLETILTYTSTWMELPPEEKQRFESTLKTSWNPTELDTDHSDMNEVGERLYGSNGYGLHQRVYIAAPISYDEDEDDDHYEDEDE
;
A
#
# COMPACT_ATOMS: atom_id res chain seq x y z
N MET A 1 9.96 -2.74 14.06
CA MET A 1 9.22 -2.38 12.83
C MET A 1 8.04 -1.51 13.22
N LYS A 2 7.79 -0.42 12.52
CA LYS A 2 6.68 0.51 12.80
C LYS A 2 5.50 0.27 11.86
N ALA A 3 5.76 0.19 10.56
CA ALA A 3 4.73 -0.04 9.55
C ALA A 3 5.31 -0.76 8.33
N VAL A 4 4.43 -1.37 7.53
CA VAL A 4 4.70 -1.84 6.18
C VAL A 4 3.62 -1.31 5.26
N ASP A 5 4.00 -0.79 4.12
CA ASP A 5 3.08 -0.32 3.09
C ASP A 5 3.30 -1.11 1.80
N LEU A 6 2.20 -1.55 1.22
CA LEU A 6 2.15 -2.16 -0.10
C LEU A 6 1.45 -1.20 -1.04
N GLN A 7 2.02 -0.97 -2.22
CA GLN A 7 1.46 -0.08 -3.24
C GLN A 7 1.52 -0.75 -4.60
N LEU A 8 0.36 -0.90 -5.24
CA LEU A 8 0.25 -1.41 -6.61
C LEU A 8 0.07 -0.24 -7.56
N PHE A 9 0.93 -0.18 -8.57
CA PHE A 9 0.83 0.78 -9.65
C PHE A 9 0.43 0.08 -10.96
N ASP A 10 -0.14 0.86 -11.87
CA ASP A 10 -0.37 0.46 -13.25
C ASP A 10 0.95 0.14 -14.00
N GLU A 11 0.83 -0.33 -15.24
CA GLU A 11 2.01 -0.68 -16.06
C GLU A 11 2.94 0.51 -16.29
N ALA A 12 2.39 1.69 -16.52
CA ALA A 12 3.18 2.91 -16.70
C ALA A 12 3.90 3.32 -15.40
N GLY A 13 3.42 2.83 -14.26
CA GLY A 13 3.95 3.12 -12.95
C GLY A 13 3.63 4.52 -12.44
N GLY A 14 2.71 5.21 -13.13
CA GLY A 14 2.32 6.59 -12.85
C GLY A 14 1.08 6.69 -11.96
N HIS A 15 0.24 5.64 -11.94
CA HIS A 15 -0.99 5.64 -11.16
C HIS A 15 -1.01 4.52 -10.13
N LYS A 16 -1.22 4.91 -8.87
CA LYS A 16 -1.39 4.00 -7.74
C LYS A 16 -2.83 3.46 -7.76
N LEU A 17 -3.00 2.17 -7.99
CA LEU A 17 -4.31 1.51 -8.15
C LEU A 17 -4.92 1.11 -6.80
N CYS A 18 -4.11 0.49 -5.94
CA CYS A 18 -4.49 0.08 -4.60
C CYS A 18 -3.29 0.11 -3.67
N ALA A 19 -3.57 0.29 -2.38
CA ALA A 19 -2.54 0.26 -1.35
C ALA A 19 -3.04 -0.45 -0.09
N ALA A 20 -2.11 -0.98 0.70
CA ALA A 20 -2.40 -1.46 2.05
C ALA A 20 -1.31 -1.01 3.01
N SER A 21 -1.72 -0.42 4.13
CA SER A 21 -0.83 -0.06 5.23
C SER A 21 -1.04 -1.02 6.40
N PHE A 22 0.06 -1.48 7.00
CA PHE A 22 0.10 -2.38 8.14
C PHE A 22 0.86 -1.73 9.27
N THR A 23 0.16 -1.02 10.16
CA THR A 23 0.76 -0.27 11.26
C THR A 23 0.81 -1.11 12.54
N VAL A 24 1.99 -1.20 13.16
CA VAL A 24 2.18 -1.89 14.44
C VAL A 24 1.67 -1.04 15.59
N SER A 25 0.93 -1.68 16.50
CA SER A 25 0.44 -1.11 17.76
C SER A 25 1.07 -1.87 18.91
N GLU A 26 1.70 -1.16 19.85
CA GLU A 26 2.28 -1.77 21.06
C GLU A 26 1.24 -1.92 22.19
N GLU A 27 0.03 -1.41 21.99
CA GLU A 27 -1.07 -1.40 22.93
C GLU A 27 -2.28 -2.15 22.36
N ALA A 28 -2.16 -3.47 22.27
CA ALA A 28 -3.21 -4.34 21.74
C ALA A 28 -3.54 -5.52 22.66
N SER A 29 -3.25 -5.38 23.96
CA SER A 29 -3.66 -6.36 24.97
C SER A 29 -5.17 -6.56 24.95
N GLY A 30 -5.62 -7.80 24.78
CA GLY A 30 -7.06 -8.14 24.71
C GLY A 30 -7.73 -7.82 23.36
N ARG A 31 -6.98 -7.40 22.33
CA ARG A 31 -7.51 -7.19 20.98
C ARG A 31 -7.81 -8.52 20.30
N GLU A 32 -9.07 -8.74 19.93
CA GLU A 32 -9.45 -9.87 19.09
C GLU A 32 -8.99 -9.66 17.64
N SER A 33 -8.51 -10.73 17.01
CA SER A 33 -8.07 -10.68 15.63
C SER A 33 -9.24 -10.89 14.68
N HIS A 34 -9.38 -10.00 13.69
CA HIS A 34 -10.29 -10.21 12.58
C HIS A 34 -9.80 -11.37 11.69
N PRO A 35 -10.71 -12.08 10.99
CA PRO A 35 -10.32 -12.96 9.90
C PRO A 35 -9.57 -12.17 8.81
N PRO A 36 -8.60 -12.79 8.11
CA PRO A 36 -7.93 -12.16 6.97
C PRO A 36 -8.92 -11.70 5.90
N GLY A 37 -8.64 -10.58 5.23
CA GLY A 37 -9.50 -10.05 4.18
C GLY A 37 -8.91 -8.82 3.47
N TYR A 38 -9.65 -8.33 2.47
CA TYR A 38 -9.25 -7.18 1.62
C TYR A 38 -7.97 -7.39 0.80
N ASN A 39 -7.71 -8.64 0.40
CA ASN A 39 -6.51 -9.04 -0.34
C ASN A 39 -6.76 -9.24 -1.85
N LEU A 40 -8.00 -9.04 -2.32
CA LEU A 40 -8.36 -9.19 -3.73
C LEU A 40 -8.06 -7.88 -4.46
N TRP A 41 -6.80 -7.70 -4.82
CA TRP A 41 -6.35 -6.61 -5.66
C TRP A 41 -6.58 -6.93 -7.14
N PRO A 42 -6.74 -5.92 -8.01
CA PRO A 42 -6.95 -6.15 -9.43
C PRO A 42 -5.78 -6.95 -10.03
N HIS A 43 -6.10 -7.80 -11.00
CA HIS A 43 -5.08 -8.43 -11.82
C HIS A 43 -4.46 -7.37 -12.75
N THR A 44 -3.24 -6.94 -12.44
CA THR A 44 -2.53 -5.90 -13.18
C THR A 44 -1.28 -6.48 -13.84
N PRO A 45 -1.41 -7.10 -15.03
CA PRO A 45 -0.26 -7.52 -15.82
C PRO A 45 0.71 -6.35 -15.99
N ARG A 46 2.01 -6.62 -15.82
CA ARG A 46 3.08 -5.62 -15.96
C ARG A 46 2.98 -4.44 -14.99
N GLY A 47 2.06 -4.48 -14.03
CA GLY A 47 2.00 -3.54 -12.92
C GLY A 47 3.22 -3.65 -12.01
N ARG A 48 3.46 -2.60 -11.24
CA ARG A 48 4.57 -2.53 -10.30
C ARG A 48 4.04 -2.61 -8.86
N LEU A 49 4.52 -3.60 -8.10
CA LEU A 49 4.25 -3.71 -6.68
C LEU A 49 5.45 -3.19 -5.90
N GLU A 50 5.21 -2.19 -5.05
CA GLU A 50 6.20 -1.64 -4.14
C GLU A 50 5.89 -2.08 -2.70
N THR A 51 6.94 -2.38 -1.94
CA THR A 51 6.86 -2.69 -0.51
C THR A 51 7.78 -1.73 0.22
N ILE A 52 7.22 -0.93 1.12
CA ILE A 52 7.94 0.06 1.92
C ILE A 52 7.90 -0.39 3.38
N LEU A 53 9.05 -0.41 4.04
CA LEU A 53 9.19 -0.77 5.45
C LEU A 53 9.56 0.48 6.25
N THR A 54 8.72 0.86 7.21
CA THR A 54 9.03 1.94 8.15
C THR A 54 9.60 1.35 9.44
N TYR A 55 10.82 1.74 9.79
CA TYR A 55 11.45 1.35 11.04
C TYR A 55 10.96 2.18 12.24
N THR A 56 11.14 1.64 13.44
CA THR A 56 10.91 2.39 14.69
C THR A 56 12.08 3.32 14.97
N SER A 57 11.88 4.34 15.82
CA SER A 57 12.98 5.17 16.33
C SER A 57 14.05 4.33 17.01
N THR A 58 13.64 3.34 17.82
CA THR A 58 14.56 2.40 18.47
C THR A 58 15.47 1.70 17.47
N TRP A 59 14.94 1.27 16.31
CA TRP A 59 15.77 0.69 15.26
C TRP A 59 16.75 1.71 14.67
N MET A 60 16.28 2.93 14.41
CA MET A 60 17.14 3.99 13.85
C MET A 60 18.30 4.35 14.78
N GLU A 61 18.10 4.23 16.09
CA GLU A 61 19.10 4.49 17.13
C GLU A 61 20.09 3.34 17.33
N LEU A 62 19.85 2.14 16.76
CA LEU A 62 20.76 1.01 16.91
C LEU A 62 22.13 1.28 16.26
N PRO A 63 23.21 0.75 16.85
CA PRO A 63 24.54 0.78 16.24
C PRO A 63 24.59 0.07 14.87
N PRO A 64 25.45 0.50 13.94
CA PRO A 64 25.58 -0.12 12.62
C PRO A 64 25.85 -1.63 12.65
N GLU A 65 26.64 -2.10 13.63
CA GLU A 65 26.97 -3.52 13.79
C GLU A 65 25.75 -4.37 14.17
N GLU A 66 24.83 -3.84 14.97
CA GLU A 66 23.61 -4.54 15.35
C GLU A 66 22.62 -4.60 14.19
N LYS A 67 22.51 -3.49 13.44
CA LYS A 67 21.72 -3.42 12.20
C LYS A 67 22.23 -4.42 11.19
N GLN A 68 23.54 -4.45 10.93
CA GLN A 68 24.17 -5.37 9.99
C GLN A 68 23.97 -6.84 10.41
N ARG A 69 24.10 -7.15 11.71
CA ARG A 69 23.85 -8.50 12.23
C ARG A 69 22.40 -8.91 11.98
N PHE A 70 21.43 -8.03 12.24
CA PHE A 70 20.02 -8.33 11.98
C PHE A 70 19.73 -8.46 10.49
N GLU A 71 20.21 -7.53 9.65
CA GLU A 71 20.03 -7.54 8.20
C GLU A 71 20.59 -8.81 7.56
N SER A 72 21.69 -9.37 8.08
CA SER A 72 22.25 -10.65 7.62
C SER A 72 21.32 -11.85 7.79
N THR A 73 20.27 -11.72 8.61
CA THR A 73 19.24 -12.75 8.80
C THR A 73 18.07 -12.64 7.81
N LEU A 74 17.98 -11.51 7.08
CA LEU A 74 16.89 -11.25 6.15
C LEU A 74 17.16 -11.93 4.80
N LYS A 75 16.07 -12.39 4.16
CA LYS A 75 16.15 -13.00 2.82
C LYS A 75 16.40 -11.97 1.71
N THR A 76 16.10 -10.71 1.98
CA THR A 76 16.29 -9.59 1.05
C THR A 76 16.86 -8.41 1.79
N SER A 77 17.71 -7.64 1.12
CA SER A 77 18.17 -6.34 1.57
C SER A 77 17.10 -5.29 1.28
N TRP A 78 17.09 -4.25 2.13
CA TRP A 78 16.22 -3.09 2.01
C TRP A 78 17.08 -1.86 1.76
N ASN A 79 16.64 -0.99 0.86
CA ASN A 79 17.30 0.28 0.60
C ASN A 79 16.43 1.44 1.10
N PRO A 80 17.03 2.55 1.57
CA PRO A 80 16.29 3.75 1.88
C PRO A 80 15.47 4.23 0.68
N THR A 81 14.32 4.82 0.95
CA THR A 81 13.45 5.42 -0.06
C THR A 81 12.75 6.65 0.51
N GLU A 82 12.32 7.54 -0.38
CA GLU A 82 11.53 8.74 -0.06
C GLU A 82 10.08 8.61 -0.58
N LEU A 83 9.66 7.40 -0.97
CA LEU A 83 8.29 7.14 -1.41
C LEU A 83 7.29 7.44 -0.30
N ASP A 84 6.23 8.16 -0.68
CA ASP A 84 5.13 8.51 0.21
C ASP A 84 4.29 7.28 0.61
N THR A 85 3.86 7.24 1.87
CA THR A 85 3.00 6.18 2.44
C THR A 85 1.71 6.74 3.06
N ASP A 86 1.38 8.01 2.86
CA ASP A 86 0.22 8.62 3.51
C ASP A 86 -1.10 8.26 2.81
N HIS A 87 -1.04 7.89 1.52
CA HIS A 87 -2.20 7.49 0.68
C HIS A 87 -3.38 8.47 0.73
N SER A 88 -3.10 9.75 0.96
CA SER A 88 -4.10 10.81 1.19
C SER A 88 -5.01 11.10 -0.01
N ASP A 89 -4.60 10.67 -1.20
CA ASP A 89 -5.29 10.77 -2.48
C ASP A 89 -6.20 9.56 -2.79
N MET A 90 -6.27 8.58 -1.87
CA MET A 90 -7.01 7.33 -2.07
C MET A 90 -8.19 7.19 -1.10
N ASN A 91 -9.13 6.32 -1.46
CA ASN A 91 -10.28 6.00 -0.62
C ASN A 91 -9.99 4.76 0.23
N GLU A 92 -10.09 4.89 1.57
CA GLU A 92 -10.06 3.74 2.47
C GLU A 92 -11.33 2.89 2.28
N VAL A 93 -11.16 1.61 1.97
CA VAL A 93 -12.26 0.66 1.67
C VAL A 93 -12.38 -0.48 2.67
N GLY A 94 -11.44 -0.58 3.61
CA GLY A 94 -11.50 -1.60 4.62
C GLY A 94 -10.35 -1.56 5.60
N GLU A 95 -10.62 -2.13 6.77
CA GLU A 95 -9.62 -2.29 7.82
C GLU A 95 -9.67 -3.69 8.45
N ARG A 96 -8.54 -4.12 8.99
CA ARG A 96 -8.42 -5.32 9.83
C ARG A 96 -7.53 -5.03 11.03
N LEU A 97 -7.92 -5.62 12.15
CA LEU A 97 -7.17 -5.56 13.40
C LEU A 97 -6.70 -6.97 13.72
N TYR A 98 -5.41 -7.09 14.03
CA TYR A 98 -4.79 -8.33 14.49
C TYR A 98 -4.13 -8.06 15.84
N GLY A 99 -4.14 -9.06 16.73
CA GLY A 99 -3.60 -8.96 18.08
C GLY A 99 -2.88 -10.25 18.49
N SER A 100 -1.68 -10.12 19.06
CA SER A 100 -0.90 -11.23 19.59
C SER A 100 0.09 -10.75 20.65
N ASN A 101 0.10 -11.39 21.84
CA ASN A 101 1.04 -11.11 22.93
C ASN A 101 1.20 -9.62 23.30
N GLY A 102 0.09 -8.87 23.33
CA GLY A 102 0.09 -7.44 23.67
C GLY A 102 0.40 -6.50 22.50
N TYR A 103 0.95 -7.02 21.40
CA TYR A 103 1.14 -6.29 20.15
C TYR A 103 -0.05 -6.47 19.22
N GLY A 104 -0.27 -5.48 18.36
CA GLY A 104 -1.30 -5.51 17.34
C GLY A 104 -0.83 -4.98 16.01
N LEU A 105 -1.59 -5.29 14.97
CA LEU A 105 -1.40 -4.79 13.62
C LEU A 105 -2.72 -4.22 13.13
N HIS A 106 -2.70 -2.98 12.65
CA HIS A 106 -3.83 -2.33 11.99
C HIS A 106 -3.55 -2.31 10.49
N GLN A 107 -4.29 -3.13 9.76
CA GLN A 107 -4.31 -3.11 8.31
C GLN A 107 -5.37 -2.10 7.86
N ARG A 108 -5.02 -1.18 6.95
CA ARG A 108 -5.95 -0.33 6.19
C ARG A 108 -5.73 -0.56 4.71
N VAL A 109 -6.79 -0.59 3.93
CA VAL A 109 -6.75 -0.86 2.49
C VAL A 109 -7.39 0.30 1.74
N TYR A 110 -6.73 0.71 0.67
CA TYR A 110 -7.05 1.88 -0.12
C TYR A 110 -7.19 1.51 -1.60
N ILE A 111 -8.11 2.18 -2.29
CA ILE A 111 -8.23 2.12 -3.75
C ILE A 111 -8.21 3.53 -4.34
N ALA A 112 -7.70 3.64 -5.56
CA ALA A 112 -7.83 4.88 -6.33
C ALA A 112 -9.30 5.28 -6.46
N ALA A 113 -9.57 6.59 -6.51
CA ALA A 113 -10.87 7.05 -6.97
C ALA A 113 -11.13 6.50 -8.39
N PRO A 114 -12.39 6.21 -8.77
CA PRO A 114 -12.73 5.91 -10.15
C PRO A 114 -12.19 7.03 -11.03
N ILE A 115 -11.34 6.69 -12.01
CA ILE A 115 -11.00 7.60 -13.09
C ILE A 115 -12.30 7.89 -13.85
N SER A 116 -12.81 9.12 -13.72
CA SER A 116 -13.79 9.61 -14.68
C SER A 116 -13.04 9.76 -16.00
N TYR A 117 -13.35 8.90 -16.95
CA TYR A 117 -13.12 9.27 -18.34
C TYR A 117 -14.11 10.42 -18.56
N ASP A 118 -13.59 11.63 -18.72
CA ASP A 118 -14.39 12.67 -19.37
C ASP A 118 -14.77 12.03 -20.71
N GLU A 119 -16.08 11.80 -20.90
CA GLU A 119 -16.62 11.51 -22.22
C GLU A 119 -16.30 12.76 -23.04
N ASP A 120 -15.13 12.77 -23.68
CA ASP A 120 -14.84 13.69 -24.76
C ASP A 120 -16.07 13.60 -25.69
N GLU A 121 -16.76 14.72 -25.86
CA GLU A 121 -17.84 14.89 -26.82
C GLU A 121 -17.26 14.56 -28.21
N ASP A 122 -17.30 13.28 -28.58
CA ASP A 122 -17.27 12.85 -29.98
C ASP A 122 -18.56 13.45 -30.57
N ASP A 123 -18.46 14.70 -31.04
CA ASP A 123 -19.42 15.35 -31.93
C ASP A 123 -19.39 14.55 -33.24
N ASP A 124 -20.14 13.46 -33.27
CA ASP A 124 -20.45 12.67 -34.44
C ASP A 124 -21.39 13.47 -35.36
N HIS A 125 -20.83 14.52 -35.96
CA HIS A 125 -21.42 15.20 -37.10
C HIS A 125 -21.39 14.26 -38.30
N TYR A 126 -22.43 13.42 -38.42
CA TYR A 126 -22.79 12.80 -39.69
C TYR A 126 -23.20 13.93 -40.65
N GLU A 127 -22.30 14.36 -41.53
CA GLU A 127 -22.73 15.03 -42.76
C GLU A 127 -23.41 13.97 -43.63
N ASP A 128 -24.75 14.01 -43.64
CA ASP A 128 -25.56 13.31 -44.65
C ASP A 128 -25.19 13.88 -46.02
N GLU A 129 -24.44 13.10 -46.82
CA GLU A 129 -24.33 13.30 -48.26
C GLU A 129 -25.66 12.90 -48.91
N ASP A 130 -26.59 13.84 -49.03
CA ASP A 130 -27.77 13.73 -49.89
C ASP A 130 -27.57 14.49 -51.22
N GLU A 131 -27.53 13.69 -52.30
CA GLU A 131 -27.84 13.92 -53.74
C GLU A 131 -27.22 15.09 -54.54
#